data_AF-A0A9R0DWG0-F1
#
_entry.id   AF-A0A9R0DWG0-F1
#
_cell.length_a   1.000
_cell.length_b   1.000
_cell.length_c   1.000
_cell.angle_alpha   90.00
_cell.angle_beta   90.00
_cell.angle_gamma   90.00
#
_symmetry.space_group_name_H-M   'P 1'
#
loop_
_entity.id
_entity.type
_entity.pdbx_description
1 polymer ?
#
loop_
_entity_poly.entity_id
_entity_poly.type
_entity_poly.pdbx_seq_one_letter_code
_entity_poly.pdbx_strand_id
1 'polypeptide(L)'
;MWKVVVTIVVLSALCDIYALDYRLCQETPKEKHCLIEYSVRYRWPHQVRYVYNWHTKSCFEIRWSAHCPAVPLPTVTNNFPSESECLDECGGWA
;
A
#
# COMPACT_ATOMS: atom_id res chain seq x y z
N MET A 1 33.15 -26.23 4.59
CA MET A 1 31.75 -26.45 5.01
C MET A 1 31.24 -25.36 5.98
N TRP A 2 32.00 -24.95 6.99
CA TRP A 2 31.60 -23.90 7.95
C TRP A 2 31.26 -22.54 7.30
N LYS A 3 32.02 -22.13 6.27
CA LYS A 3 31.79 -20.86 5.56
C LYS A 3 30.41 -20.77 4.89
N VAL A 4 29.87 -21.88 4.38
CA VAL A 4 28.55 -21.89 3.71
C VAL A 4 27.42 -21.72 4.72
N VAL A 5 27.55 -22.34 5.90
CA VAL A 5 26.54 -22.25 6.97
C VAL A 5 26.43 -20.81 7.49
N VAL A 6 27.57 -20.11 7.64
CA VAL A 6 27.58 -18.71 8.09
C VAL A 6 26.90 -17.80 7.08
N THR A 7 27.09 -18.02 5.78
CA THR A 7 26.45 -17.20 4.73
C THR A 7 24.92 -17.38 4.71
N ILE A 8 24.42 -18.59 4.97
CA ILE A 8 22.97 -18.87 4.98
C ILE A 8 22.29 -18.16 6.16
N VAL A 9 22.90 -18.18 7.35
CA VAL A 9 22.31 -17.58 8.56
C VAL A 9 22.19 -16.05 8.45
N VAL A 10 23.13 -15.38 7.77
CA VAL A 10 23.09 -13.92 7.56
C VAL A 10 22.00 -13.52 6.57
N LEU A 11 21.69 -14.34 5.55
CA LEU A 11 20.62 -14.06 4.59
C LEU A 11 19.22 -14.18 5.19
N SER A 12 19.01 -15.11 6.13
CA SER A 12 17.71 -15.29 6.80
C SER A 12 17.33 -14.19 7.78
N ALA A 13 18.28 -13.33 8.20
CA ALA A 13 18.03 -12.25 9.16
C ALA A 13 17.60 -10.91 8.50
N LEU A 14 17.51 -10.86 7.17
CA LEU A 14 17.12 -9.65 6.42
C LEU A 14 15.66 -9.67 5.94
N CYS A 15 14.93 -10.75 6.18
CA CYS A 15 13.52 -10.86 5.81
C CYS A 15 12.60 -10.48 6.99
N ASP A 16 12.76 -9.28 7.53
CA ASP A 16 11.67 -8.65 8.28
C ASP A 16 10.67 -8.11 7.24
N ILE A 17 9.80 -9.00 6.74
CA ILE A 17 8.65 -8.59 5.93
C ILE A 17 7.69 -7.92 6.90
N TYR A 18 7.75 -6.59 6.98
CA TYR A 18 6.74 -5.79 7.68
C TYR A 18 5.44 -5.86 6.88
N ALA A 19 4.70 -6.95 7.02
CA ALA A 19 3.37 -7.07 6.46
C ALA A 19 2.44 -6.07 7.16
N LEU A 20 1.64 -5.35 6.38
CA LEU A 20 0.61 -4.47 6.91
C LEU A 20 -0.39 -5.28 7.75
N ASP A 21 -0.83 -4.75 8.90
CA ASP A 21 -1.92 -5.38 9.66
C ASP A 21 -3.17 -5.47 8.76
N TYR A 22 -3.68 -6.68 8.54
CA TYR A 22 -4.86 -6.95 7.70
C TYR A 22 -6.09 -6.13 8.09
N ARG A 23 -6.18 -5.67 9.34
CA ARG A 23 -7.26 -4.78 9.80
C ARG A 23 -7.22 -3.43 9.10
N LEU A 24 -6.03 -2.96 8.72
CA LEU A 24 -5.86 -1.72 7.97
C LEU A 24 -6.36 -1.87 6.54
N CYS A 25 -6.20 -3.05 5.91
CA CYS A 25 -6.78 -3.35 4.59
C CYS A 25 -8.32 -3.30 4.57
N GLN A 26 -8.98 -3.34 5.74
CA GLN A 26 -10.44 -3.18 5.86
C GLN A 26 -10.86 -1.72 5.98
N GLU A 27 -9.93 -0.81 6.27
CA GLU A 27 -10.23 0.61 6.41
C GLU A 27 -10.37 1.28 5.04
N THR A 28 -11.36 2.16 4.89
CA THR A 28 -11.41 3.11 3.78
C THR A 28 -10.61 4.37 4.12
N PRO A 29 -9.98 5.06 3.16
CA PRO A 29 -9.29 6.32 3.41
C PRO A 29 -10.18 7.31 4.17
N LYS A 30 -9.68 7.80 5.32
CA LYS A 30 -10.45 8.66 6.24
C LYS A 30 -10.51 10.10 5.72
N GLU A 31 -9.46 10.53 5.04
CA GLU A 31 -9.28 11.88 4.50
C GLU A 31 -10.01 12.03 3.16
N LYS A 32 -11.33 12.02 3.17
CA LYS A 32 -12.15 12.16 1.95
C LYS A 32 -11.81 13.43 1.13
N HIS A 33 -11.41 14.50 1.80
CA HIS A 33 -10.98 15.75 1.15
C HIS A 33 -9.69 15.60 0.34
N CYS A 34 -8.93 14.52 0.53
CA CYS A 34 -7.75 14.19 -0.23
C CYS A 34 -8.05 13.36 -1.48
N LEU A 35 -9.27 12.85 -1.63
CA LEU A 35 -9.66 12.05 -2.79
C LEU A 35 -10.18 12.98 -3.90
N ILE A 36 -9.50 12.97 -5.03
CA ILE A 36 -9.89 13.74 -6.22
C ILE A 36 -10.76 12.87 -7.12
N GLU A 37 -11.96 13.35 -7.44
CA GLU A 37 -12.83 12.66 -8.40
C GLU A 37 -12.19 12.63 -9.80
N TYR A 38 -12.45 11.54 -10.53
CA TYR A 38 -11.94 11.36 -11.89
C TYR A 38 -12.33 12.52 -12.82
N SER A 39 -13.55 13.05 -12.65
CA SER A 39 -14.13 14.16 -13.44
C SER A 39 -13.28 15.44 -13.39
N VAL A 40 -12.60 15.70 -12.27
CA VAL A 40 -11.82 16.93 -12.04
C VAL A 40 -10.31 16.68 -11.97
N ARG A 41 -9.84 15.49 -12.36
CA ARG A 41 -8.43 15.09 -12.25
C ARG A 41 -7.44 16.07 -12.89
N TYR A 42 -7.81 16.72 -13.99
CA TYR A 42 -6.91 17.68 -14.66
C TYR A 42 -6.92 19.08 -14.04
N ARG A 43 -7.84 19.36 -13.12
CA ARG A 43 -7.93 20.66 -12.44
C ARG A 43 -6.96 20.77 -11.26
N TRP A 44 -6.67 19.65 -10.59
CA TRP A 44 -5.91 19.63 -9.35
C TRP A 44 -4.73 18.67 -9.42
N PRO A 45 -3.52 19.09 -9.01
CA PRO A 45 -2.37 18.20 -8.90
C PRO A 45 -2.66 17.04 -7.93
N HIS A 46 -2.33 15.83 -8.34
CA HIS A 46 -2.60 14.61 -7.58
C HIS A 46 -1.62 13.50 -7.93
N GLN A 47 -1.59 12.48 -7.09
CA GLN A 47 -0.88 11.22 -7.31
C GLN A 47 -1.90 10.09 -7.51
N VAL A 48 -1.64 9.23 -8.48
CA VAL A 48 -2.39 7.97 -8.62
C VAL A 48 -1.93 7.02 -7.52
N ARG A 49 -2.89 6.43 -6.80
CA ARG A 49 -2.66 5.48 -5.71
C ARG A 49 -3.73 4.39 -5.75
N TYR A 50 -3.60 3.36 -4.94
CA TYR A 50 -4.49 2.20 -4.91
C TYR A 50 -4.99 1.93 -3.51
N VAL A 51 -6.26 1.53 -3.40
CA VAL A 51 -6.91 1.19 -2.12
C VAL A 51 -7.53 -0.19 -2.27
N TYR A 52 -7.28 -1.07 -1.32
CA TYR A 52 -7.92 -2.37 -1.26
C TYR A 52 -9.36 -2.23 -0.80
N ASN A 53 -10.29 -2.81 -1.56
CA ASN A 53 -11.67 -2.95 -1.14
C ASN A 53 -11.89 -4.35 -0.60
N TRP A 54 -12.12 -4.43 0.71
CA TRP A 54 -12.31 -5.68 1.41
C TRP A 54 -13.54 -6.46 0.97
N HIS A 55 -14.59 -5.78 0.51
CA HIS A 55 -15.84 -6.42 0.11
C HIS A 55 -15.72 -7.09 -1.26
N THR A 56 -15.09 -6.41 -2.22
CA THR A 56 -14.91 -6.93 -3.59
C THR A 56 -13.61 -7.70 -3.76
N LYS A 57 -12.75 -7.71 -2.74
CA LYS A 57 -11.42 -8.36 -2.74
C LYS A 57 -10.54 -7.90 -3.89
N SER A 58 -10.55 -6.59 -4.16
CA SER A 58 -9.85 -5.98 -5.30
C SER A 58 -9.26 -4.62 -4.94
N CYS A 59 -8.17 -4.25 -5.61
CA CYS A 59 -7.57 -2.92 -5.49
C CYS A 59 -8.20 -1.95 -6.50
N PHE A 60 -8.49 -0.73 -6.06
CA PHE A 60 -9.05 0.31 -6.92
C PHE A 60 -8.15 1.54 -6.97
N GLU A 61 -8.04 2.11 -8.17
CA GLU A 61 -7.32 3.36 -8.39
C GLU A 61 -8.04 4.54 -7.73
N ILE A 62 -7.29 5.31 -6.96
CA ILE A 62 -7.69 6.60 -6.40
C ILE A 62 -6.73 7.70 -6.87
N ARG A 63 -7.13 8.95 -6.67
CA ARG A 63 -6.28 10.13 -6.92
C ARG A 63 -6.12 10.91 -5.64
N TRP A 64 -4.94 10.86 -5.06
CA TRP A 64 -4.61 11.54 -3.81
C TRP A 64 -4.11 12.97 -4.10
N SER A 65 -4.78 13.97 -3.54
CA SER A 65 -4.42 15.38 -3.71
C SER A 65 -2.98 15.65 -3.28
N ALA A 66 -2.23 16.39 -4.10
CA ALA A 66 -0.87 16.79 -3.76
C ALA A 66 -0.81 17.82 -2.60
N HIS A 67 -1.95 18.40 -2.21
CA HIS A 67 -2.05 19.31 -1.06
C HIS A 67 -2.22 18.58 0.28
N CYS A 68 -2.47 17.27 0.26
CA CYS A 68 -2.57 16.46 1.46
C CYS A 68 -1.21 15.94 1.92
N PRO A 69 -1.09 15.50 3.19
CA PRO A 69 0.13 14.85 3.67
C PRO A 69 0.56 13.72 2.74
N ALA A 70 1.87 13.61 2.54
CA ALA A 70 2.44 12.49 1.82
C ALA A 70 2.11 11.19 2.56
N VAL A 71 1.70 10.18 1.80
CA VAL A 71 1.50 8.84 2.34
C VAL A 71 2.89 8.22 2.55
N PRO A 72 3.22 7.75 3.77
CA PRO A 72 4.54 7.20 4.06
C PRO A 72 4.85 5.96 3.24
N LEU A 73 6.14 5.69 3.03
CA LEU A 73 6.68 4.46 2.45
C LEU A 73 7.62 3.81 3.48
N PRO A 74 7.43 2.55 3.89
CA PRO A 74 6.34 1.64 3.49
C PRO A 74 4.97 2.15 3.93
N THR A 75 3.94 1.77 3.17
CA THR A 75 2.57 2.25 3.42
C THR A 75 2.06 1.69 4.76
N VAL A 76 1.57 2.56 5.64
CA VAL A 76 1.03 2.17 6.98
C VAL A 76 -0.50 2.26 7.05
N THR A 77 -1.16 2.50 5.92
CA THR A 77 -2.61 2.63 5.78
C THR A 77 -3.05 1.99 4.47
N ASN A 78 -4.35 1.84 4.24
CA ASN A 78 -4.88 1.32 2.99
C ASN A 78 -4.81 2.37 1.86
N ASN A 79 -3.59 2.64 1.38
CA ASN A 79 -3.31 3.66 0.37
C ASN A 79 -1.94 3.45 -0.31
N PHE A 80 -1.86 2.55 -1.28
CA PHE A 80 -0.62 2.04 -1.86
C PHE A 80 -0.19 2.82 -3.11
N PRO A 81 1.11 2.86 -3.45
CA PRO A 81 1.60 3.54 -4.65
C PRO A 81 1.35 2.73 -5.94
N SER A 82 1.05 1.44 -5.85
CA SER A 82 0.76 0.58 -7.02
C SER A 82 -0.31 -0.47 -6.72
N GLU A 83 -0.93 -1.01 -7.77
CA GLU A 83 -1.89 -2.11 -7.65
C GLU A 83 -1.22 -3.38 -7.12
N SER A 84 0.00 -3.68 -7.59
CA SER A 84 0.77 -4.84 -7.12
C SER A 84 1.00 -4.77 -5.61
N GLU A 85 1.53 -3.66 -5.10
CA GLU A 85 1.79 -3.52 -3.67
C GLU A 85 0.50 -3.62 -2.84
N CYS A 86 -0.60 -3.07 -3.36
CA CYS A 86 -1.91 -3.24 -2.73
C CYS A 86 -2.34 -4.72 -2.64
N LEU A 87 -2.12 -5.51 -3.69
CA LEU A 87 -2.45 -6.93 -3.71
C LEU A 87 -1.46 -7.77 -2.90
N ASP A 88 -0.18 -7.42 -2.91
CA ASP A 88 0.87 -8.11 -2.16
C ASP A 88 0.63 -7.97 -0.66
N GLU A 89 0.22 -6.78 -0.19
CA GLU A 89 -0.06 -6.51 1.21
C GLU A 89 -1.45 -7.01 1.65
N CYS A 90 -2.49 -6.80 0.84
CA CYS A 90 -3.89 -7.04 1.25
C CYS A 90 -4.58 -8.22 0.55
N GLY A 91 -4.09 -8.65 -0.61
CA GLY A 91 -4.74 -9.68 -1.45
C GLY A 91 -4.64 -11.10 -0.89
N GLY A 92 -3.59 -11.39 -0.12
CA GLY A 92 -3.38 -12.72 0.51
C GLY A 92 -4.36 -13.06 1.64
N TRP A 93 -5.17 -12.09 2.09
CA TRP A 93 -6.15 -12.24 3.17
C TRP A 93 -7.59 -12.44 2.65
N ALA A 94 -7.75 -12.63 1.34
CA ALA A 94 -9.03 -12.84 0.68
C ALA A 94 -9.65 -14.21 0.99
#